data_AF-A0A7V1MIX2-F1
#
_entry.id   AF-A0A7V1MIX2-F1
#
_cell.length_a   1.000
_cell.length_b   1.000
_cell.length_c   1.000
_cell.angle_alpha   90.00
_cell.angle_beta   90.00
_cell.angle_gamma   90.00
#
_symmetry.space_group_name_H-M   'P 1'
#
loop_
_entity.id
_entity.type
_entity.pdbx_description
1 polymer ?
#
loop_
_entity_poly.entity_id
_entity_poly.type
_entity_poly.pdbx_seq_one_letter_code
_entity_poly.pdbx_strand_id
1 'polypeptide(L)'
;MTVRVRFAPSPTGELHVGNVRTALYNWLFARQHGGHFILRIEDTDVERSRREYEEHMLEDLRWLGLDWDEGPDVGGDFGPYRQSERLPLYREYAERLLDAGWAYRCFCTEEELERERERARAENRPYRYGGRCRQLSDSEARERAKAGEPHTLRFRVRSGPIVWEDVVRGPVRWDAEV
;
A
#
# COMPACT_ATOMS: atom_id res chain seq x y z
N MET A 1 -1.43 21.36 -14.60
CA MET A 1 -1.98 20.10 -14.07
C MET A 1 -2.93 20.46 -12.94
N THR A 2 -4.14 19.90 -12.94
CA THR A 2 -5.10 20.13 -11.86
C THR A 2 -4.70 19.33 -10.63
N VAL A 3 -4.76 19.94 -9.44
CA VAL A 3 -4.45 19.25 -8.17
C VAL A 3 -5.38 18.04 -8.00
N ARG A 4 -4.82 16.89 -7.64
CA ARG A 4 -5.57 15.67 -7.31
C ARG A 4 -4.94 15.06 -6.06
N VAL A 5 -5.74 14.91 -5.01
CA VAL A 5 -5.31 14.35 -3.74
C VAL A 5 -6.32 13.32 -3.27
N ARG A 6 -5.88 12.41 -2.38
CA ARG A 6 -6.75 11.36 -1.86
C ARG A 6 -6.69 11.21 -0.36
N PHE A 7 -7.84 10.96 0.25
CA PHE A 7 -7.93 10.33 1.55
C PHE A 7 -8.13 8.82 1.34
N ALA A 8 -7.23 8.02 1.93
CA ALA A 8 -7.13 6.58 1.67
C ALA A 8 -7.18 5.77 2.98
N PRO A 9 -8.33 5.71 3.65
CA PRO A 9 -8.49 4.99 4.92
C PRO A 9 -8.73 3.49 4.72
N SER A 10 -8.28 2.69 5.68
CA SER A 10 -8.65 1.28 5.79
C SER A 10 -9.86 1.12 6.72
N PRO A 11 -10.89 0.35 6.34
CA PRO A 11 -12.10 0.17 7.15
C PRO A 11 -11.88 -0.88 8.25
N THR A 12 -10.87 -0.65 9.10
CA THR A 12 -10.48 -1.57 10.20
C THR A 12 -10.87 -1.06 11.59
N GLY A 13 -11.67 0.01 11.65
CA GLY A 13 -12.14 0.66 12.86
C GLY A 13 -12.71 2.05 12.56
N GLU A 14 -13.22 2.70 13.61
CA GLU A 14 -13.83 4.03 13.52
C GLU A 14 -12.84 5.13 13.11
N LEU A 15 -13.39 6.20 12.54
CA LEU A 15 -12.61 7.35 12.10
C LEU A 15 -12.06 8.13 13.31
N HIS A 16 -10.74 8.07 13.53
CA HIS A 16 -10.11 8.84 14.61
C HIS A 16 -9.67 10.24 14.16
N VAL A 17 -9.42 11.13 15.13
CA VAL A 17 -9.05 12.55 14.89
C VAL A 17 -7.84 12.71 13.95
N GLY A 18 -6.84 11.84 14.05
CA GLY A 18 -5.70 11.84 13.11
C GLY A 18 -6.10 11.62 11.63
N ASN A 19 -7.10 10.78 11.37
CA ASN A 19 -7.63 10.54 10.04
C ASN A 19 -8.43 11.75 9.56
N VAL A 20 -9.30 12.30 10.41
CA VAL A 20 -10.07 13.52 10.12
C VAL A 20 -9.14 14.67 9.74
N ARG A 21 -8.06 14.89 10.50
CA ARG A 21 -7.07 15.93 10.17
C ARG A 21 -6.47 15.74 8.78
N THR A 22 -6.16 14.49 8.42
CA THR A 22 -5.59 14.17 7.10
C THR A 22 -6.61 14.39 5.99
N ALA A 23 -7.85 13.95 6.19
CA ALA A 23 -8.95 14.17 5.24
C ALA A 23 -9.18 15.68 5.04
N LEU A 24 -9.29 16.44 6.12
CA LEU A 24 -9.49 17.89 6.10
C LEU A 24 -8.38 18.63 5.34
N TYR A 25 -7.11 18.29 5.57
CA TYR A 25 -6.00 18.95 4.86
C TYR A 25 -6.00 18.65 3.36
N ASN A 26 -6.29 17.41 2.97
CA ASN A 26 -6.40 17.07 1.55
C ASN A 26 -7.61 17.76 0.92
N TRP A 27 -8.76 17.78 1.61
CA TRP A 27 -9.97 18.47 1.15
C TRP A 27 -9.73 19.97 0.98
N LEU A 28 -9.18 20.66 1.98
CA LEU A 28 -8.86 22.09 1.91
C LEU A 28 -7.86 22.39 0.79
N PHE A 29 -6.83 21.57 0.64
CA PHE A 29 -5.82 21.73 -0.41
C PHE A 29 -6.43 21.58 -1.80
N ALA A 30 -7.31 20.59 -2.00
CA ALA A 30 -8.04 20.43 -3.25
C ALA A 30 -8.94 21.65 -3.52
N ARG A 31 -9.80 22.03 -2.57
CA ARG A 31 -10.75 23.13 -2.72
C ARG A 31 -10.06 24.47 -2.98
N GLN A 32 -8.97 24.77 -2.28
CA GLN A 32 -8.17 25.98 -2.46
C GLN A 32 -7.61 26.10 -3.89
N HIS A 33 -7.26 24.97 -4.52
CA HIS A 33 -6.62 24.95 -5.84
C HIS A 33 -7.59 24.59 -6.99
N GLY A 34 -8.90 24.52 -6.72
CA GLY A 34 -9.87 24.02 -7.70
C GLY A 34 -9.55 22.59 -8.19
N GLY A 35 -8.98 21.77 -7.30
CA GLY A 35 -8.57 20.40 -7.53
C GLY A 35 -9.63 19.37 -7.13
N HIS A 36 -9.26 18.10 -7.23
CA HIS A 36 -10.12 16.96 -6.88
C HIS A 36 -9.68 16.32 -5.57
N PHE A 37 -10.64 16.09 -4.68
CA PHE A 37 -10.52 15.30 -3.47
C PHE A 37 -11.15 13.92 -3.69
N ILE A 38 -10.33 12.88 -3.60
CA ILE A 38 -10.70 11.50 -3.94
C ILE A 38 -10.78 10.68 -2.65
N LEU A 39 -11.85 9.91 -2.48
CA LEU A 39 -11.97 8.92 -1.42
C LEU A 39 -11.68 7.53 -1.98
N ARG A 40 -10.70 6.81 -1.40
CA ARG A 40 -10.39 5.43 -1.80
C ARG A 40 -10.31 4.52 -0.58
N ILE A 41 -11.08 3.45 -0.58
CA ILE A 41 -11.14 2.51 0.53
C ILE A 41 -10.00 1.49 0.38
N GLU A 42 -9.11 1.42 1.38
CA GLU A 42 -7.95 0.51 1.42
C GLU A 42 -8.32 -0.77 2.20
N ASP A 43 -9.19 -1.59 1.60
CA ASP A 43 -9.82 -2.79 2.16
C ASP A 43 -9.17 -4.12 1.73
N THR A 44 -7.87 -4.11 1.42
CA THR A 44 -7.16 -5.32 0.95
C THR A 44 -6.91 -6.35 2.05
N ASP A 45 -6.95 -5.94 3.31
CA ASP A 45 -6.89 -6.85 4.46
C ASP A 45 -8.31 -7.30 4.81
N VAL A 46 -8.75 -8.40 4.19
CA VAL A 46 -10.12 -8.92 4.32
C VAL A 46 -10.46 -9.33 5.75
N GLU A 47 -9.49 -9.81 6.52
CA GLU A 47 -9.72 -10.26 7.89
C GLU A 47 -10.06 -9.11 8.82
N ARG A 48 -9.38 -7.97 8.63
CA ARG A 48 -9.55 -6.78 9.46
C ARG A 48 -10.58 -5.79 8.93
N SER A 49 -10.92 -5.86 7.65
CA SER A 49 -11.85 -4.94 7.02
C SER A 49 -13.30 -5.32 7.34
N ARG A 50 -14.12 -4.32 7.69
CA ARG A 50 -15.56 -4.49 7.90
C ARG A 50 -16.32 -3.41 7.15
N ARG A 51 -17.39 -3.82 6.48
CA ARG A 51 -18.26 -2.91 5.72
C ARG A 51 -18.92 -1.85 6.61
N GLU A 52 -19.25 -2.20 7.86
CA GLU A 52 -19.79 -1.26 8.84
C GLU A 52 -18.86 -0.05 9.08
N TYR A 53 -17.55 -0.27 9.17
CA TYR A 53 -16.58 0.80 9.36
C TYR A 53 -16.41 1.66 8.11
N GLU A 54 -16.59 1.09 6.91
CA GLU A 54 -16.66 1.89 5.69
C GLU A 54 -17.89 2.79 5.71
N GLU A 55 -19.07 2.24 6.02
CA GLU A 55 -20.34 2.98 6.04
C GLU A 55 -20.31 4.11 7.06
N HIS A 56 -19.91 3.85 8.31
CA HIS A 56 -19.76 4.89 9.35
C HIS A 56 -18.78 5.98 8.93
N MET A 57 -17.68 5.62 8.29
CA MET A 57 -16.70 6.59 7.82
C MET A 57 -17.24 7.50 6.72
N LEU A 58 -18.05 6.99 5.80
CA LEU A 58 -18.72 7.82 4.79
C LEU A 58 -19.72 8.78 5.45
N GLU A 59 -20.44 8.33 6.47
CA GLU A 59 -21.35 9.16 7.26
C GLU A 59 -20.62 10.27 8.02
N ASP A 60 -19.53 9.94 8.72
CA ASP A 60 -18.71 10.89 9.46
C ASP A 60 -18.14 11.98 8.55
N LEU A 61 -17.60 11.61 7.39
CA LEU A 61 -17.06 12.58 6.43
C LEU A 61 -18.15 13.51 5.90
N ARG A 62 -19.35 12.99 5.60
CA ARG A 62 -20.49 13.81 5.19
C ARG A 62 -20.97 14.72 6.31
N TRP A 63 -21.02 14.23 7.55
CA TRP A 63 -21.40 15.02 8.72
C TRP A 63 -20.43 16.18 8.97
N LEU A 64 -19.13 15.95 8.74
CA LEU A 64 -18.08 16.98 8.79
C LEU A 64 -18.12 17.96 7.61
N GLY A 65 -18.96 17.72 6.60
CA GLY A 65 -19.03 18.55 5.38
C GLY A 65 -17.86 18.34 4.42
N LEU A 66 -17.17 17.20 4.50
CA LEU A 66 -16.05 16.84 3.64
C LEU A 66 -16.53 15.97 2.48
N ASP A 67 -17.12 16.62 1.47
CA ASP A 67 -17.52 15.97 0.21
C ASP A 67 -16.32 15.54 -0.64
N TRP A 68 -16.48 14.48 -1.43
CA TRP A 68 -15.45 13.99 -2.36
C TRP A 68 -15.96 13.98 -3.79
N ASP A 69 -15.04 14.29 -4.72
CA ASP A 69 -15.34 14.44 -6.15
C ASP A 69 -15.29 13.08 -6.86
N GLU A 70 -14.55 12.13 -6.30
CA GLU A 70 -14.44 10.74 -6.77
C GLU A 70 -14.45 9.81 -5.56
N GLY A 71 -15.16 8.68 -5.63
CA GLY A 71 -15.30 7.80 -4.48
C GLY A 71 -16.13 6.54 -4.70
N PRO A 72 -16.23 5.69 -3.67
CA PRO A 72 -16.85 4.36 -3.78
C PRO A 72 -18.36 4.39 -4.05
N ASP A 73 -19.03 5.50 -3.76
CA ASP A 73 -20.46 5.75 -3.91
C ASP A 73 -20.79 6.71 -5.06
N VAL A 74 -19.95 7.73 -5.30
CA VAL A 74 -20.15 8.73 -6.37
C VAL A 74 -19.50 8.35 -7.70
N GLY A 75 -18.61 7.35 -7.71
CA GLY A 75 -17.90 6.91 -8.90
C GLY A 75 -16.80 7.87 -9.34
N GLY A 76 -16.54 7.93 -10.65
CA GLY A 76 -15.50 8.73 -11.28
C GLY A 76 -14.62 7.92 -12.23
N ASP A 77 -13.77 8.60 -12.99
CA ASP A 77 -13.06 8.03 -14.14
C ASP A 77 -12.03 6.94 -13.80
N PHE A 78 -11.58 6.88 -12.54
CA PHE A 78 -10.52 5.97 -12.09
C PHE A 78 -11.03 4.85 -11.17
N GLY A 79 -12.35 4.63 -11.14
CA GLY A 79 -12.96 3.56 -10.36
C GLY A 79 -12.49 2.16 -10.77
N PRO A 80 -12.85 1.13 -10.01
CA PRO A 80 -13.55 1.19 -8.72
C PRO A 80 -12.69 1.81 -7.60
N TYR A 81 -13.31 2.41 -6.59
CA TYR A 81 -12.60 3.10 -5.48
C TYR A 81 -12.46 2.27 -4.20
N ARG A 82 -12.87 0.99 -4.22
CA ARG A 82 -12.45 -0.01 -3.24
C ARG A 82 -11.29 -0.81 -3.79
N GLN A 83 -10.24 -1.04 -3.01
CA GLN A 83 -9.08 -1.74 -3.50
C GLN A 83 -9.34 -3.24 -3.71
N SER A 84 -10.21 -3.85 -2.90
CA SER A 84 -10.65 -5.25 -3.07
C SER A 84 -11.25 -5.52 -4.46
N GLU A 85 -11.85 -4.51 -5.08
CA GLU A 85 -12.45 -4.57 -6.43
C GLU A 85 -11.40 -4.41 -7.56
N ARG A 86 -10.13 -4.14 -7.22
CA ARG A 86 -9.04 -3.81 -8.17
C ARG A 86 -7.99 -4.92 -8.32
N LEU A 87 -8.23 -6.12 -7.80
CA LEU A 87 -7.26 -7.22 -7.84
C LEU A 87 -6.71 -7.55 -9.25
N PRO A 88 -7.51 -7.55 -10.35
CA PRO A 88 -6.96 -7.77 -11.69
C PRO A 88 -5.89 -6.75 -12.09
N LEU A 89 -6.12 -5.47 -11.77
CA LEU A 89 -5.17 -4.38 -12.03
C LEU A 89 -3.86 -4.60 -11.26
N TYR A 90 -3.95 -5.00 -9.99
CA TYR A 90 -2.76 -5.24 -9.18
C TYR A 90 -1.96 -6.44 -9.68
N ARG A 91 -2.62 -7.50 -10.14
CA ARG A 91 -1.94 -8.66 -10.76
C ARG A 91 -1.17 -8.24 -12.00
N GLU A 92 -1.79 -7.47 -12.89
CA GLU A 92 -1.13 -6.95 -14.10
C GLU A 92 0.14 -6.16 -13.74
N TYR A 93 0.05 -5.19 -12.83
CA TYR A 93 1.21 -4.39 -12.44
C TYR A 93 2.27 -5.20 -11.68
N ALA A 94 1.86 -6.17 -10.88
CA ALA A 94 2.79 -7.04 -10.18
C ALA A 94 3.58 -7.93 -11.16
N GLU A 95 2.92 -8.45 -12.20
CA GLU A 95 3.58 -9.17 -13.31
C GLU A 95 4.54 -8.25 -14.07
N ARG A 96 4.13 -7.02 -14.41
CA ARG A 96 5.02 -6.05 -15.07
C ARG A 96 6.25 -5.73 -14.23
N LEU A 97 6.11 -5.57 -12.92
CA LEU A 97 7.25 -5.34 -12.02
C LEU A 97 8.18 -6.54 -11.95
N LEU A 98 7.61 -7.74 -11.91
CA LEU A 98 8.36 -8.98 -11.92
C LEU A 98 9.15 -9.16 -13.23
N ASP A 99 8.51 -8.96 -14.39
CA ASP A 99 9.14 -9.07 -15.70
C ASP A 99 10.22 -8.02 -15.92
N ALA A 100 10.04 -6.81 -15.36
CA ALA A 100 11.04 -5.75 -15.39
C ALA A 100 12.14 -5.90 -14.32
N GLY A 101 12.15 -7.00 -13.54
CA GLY A 101 13.16 -7.28 -12.52
C GLY A 101 13.08 -6.40 -11.26
N TRP A 102 11.98 -5.65 -11.10
CA TRP A 102 11.68 -4.83 -9.91
C TRP A 102 11.00 -5.62 -8.79
N ALA A 103 10.55 -6.83 -9.06
CA ALA A 103 10.07 -7.77 -8.06
C ALA A 103 10.69 -9.16 -8.25
N TYR A 104 10.59 -10.01 -7.24
CA TYR A 104 11.01 -11.41 -7.31
C TYR A 104 10.06 -12.29 -6.49
N ARG A 105 9.98 -13.58 -6.83
CA ARG A 105 9.19 -14.55 -6.09
C ARG A 105 9.91 -14.97 -4.82
N CYS A 106 9.18 -14.98 -3.71
CA CYS A 106 9.64 -15.45 -2.41
C CYS A 106 8.81 -16.66 -1.99
N PHE A 107 9.50 -17.78 -1.79
CA PHE A 107 8.92 -19.05 -1.37
C PHE A 107 9.15 -19.34 0.12
N CYS A 108 9.67 -18.36 0.88
CA CYS A 108 9.87 -18.55 2.31
C CYS A 108 8.53 -18.81 3.01
N THR A 109 8.49 -19.84 3.85
CA THR A 109 7.29 -20.16 4.64
C THR A 109 7.11 -19.19 5.79
N GLU A 110 5.91 -19.10 6.33
CA GLU A 110 5.64 -18.26 7.51
C GLU A 110 6.52 -18.66 8.70
N GLU A 111 6.71 -19.96 8.92
CA GLU A 111 7.55 -20.50 10.00
C GLU A 111 9.02 -20.10 9.82
N GLU A 112 9.53 -20.11 8.58
CA GLU A 112 10.87 -19.63 8.29
C GLU A 112 11.03 -18.15 8.61
N LEU A 113 10.04 -17.34 8.24
CA LEU A 113 10.05 -15.89 8.50
C LEU A 113 9.94 -15.59 10.00
N GLU A 114 9.14 -16.36 10.76
CA GLU A 114 9.03 -16.17 12.21
C GLU A 114 10.33 -16.56 12.92
N ARG A 115 10.99 -17.66 12.52
CA ARG A 115 12.34 -17.98 13.04
C ARG A 115 13.35 -16.86 12.79
N GLU A 116 13.33 -16.23 11.62
CA GLU A 116 14.21 -15.08 11.36
C GLU A 116 13.88 -13.86 12.25
N ARG A 117 12.59 -13.63 12.55
CA ARG A 117 12.13 -12.57 13.46
C ARG A 117 12.53 -12.85 14.91
N GLU A 118 12.34 -14.07 15.39
CA GLU A 118 12.74 -14.49 16.74
C GLU A 118 14.24 -14.32 16.96
N ARG A 119 15.06 -14.73 15.99
CA ARG A 119 16.52 -14.51 16.03
C ARG A 119 16.85 -13.02 16.10
N ALA A 120 16.22 -12.18 15.28
CA ALA A 120 16.45 -10.74 15.32
C ALA A 120 16.06 -10.12 16.68
N ARG A 121 14.94 -10.58 17.28
CA ARG A 121 14.51 -10.17 18.63
C ARG A 121 15.52 -10.60 19.70
N ALA A 122 16.00 -11.85 19.66
CA ALA A 122 17.02 -12.35 20.59
C ALA A 122 18.34 -11.57 20.49
N GLU A 123 18.67 -11.09 19.29
CA GLU A 123 19.84 -10.24 19.00
C GLU A 123 19.59 -8.74 19.28
N ASN A 124 18.41 -8.35 19.79
CA ASN A 124 18.00 -6.96 20.03
C ASN A 124 18.15 -6.04 18.81
N ARG A 125 17.95 -6.57 17.60
CA ARG A 125 18.01 -5.80 16.36
C ARG A 125 16.66 -5.77 15.64
N PRO A 126 16.37 -4.72 14.84
CA PRO A 126 15.18 -4.72 14.00
C PRO A 126 15.23 -5.88 13.01
N TYR A 127 14.10 -6.55 12.84
CA TYR A 127 13.96 -7.58 11.82
C TYR A 127 14.04 -6.95 10.42
N ARG A 128 14.94 -7.48 9.59
CA ARG A 128 15.01 -7.24 8.15
C ARG A 128 14.90 -8.61 7.47
N TYR A 129 14.07 -8.71 6.44
CA TYR A 129 13.96 -9.94 5.67
C TYR A 129 15.32 -10.28 5.04
N GLY A 130 15.81 -11.50 5.24
CA GLY A 130 17.17 -11.89 4.85
C GLY A 130 17.42 -11.98 3.34
N GLY A 131 16.41 -11.75 2.50
CA GLY A 131 16.60 -11.72 1.05
C GLY A 131 16.92 -13.09 0.42
N ARG A 132 16.64 -14.21 1.11
CA ARG A 132 16.98 -15.57 0.66
C ARG A 132 16.55 -15.85 -0.79
N CYS A 133 15.32 -15.49 -1.14
CA CYS A 133 14.79 -15.74 -2.49
C CYS A 133 15.22 -14.70 -3.54
N ARG A 134 15.97 -13.66 -3.15
CA ARG A 134 16.37 -12.56 -4.04
C ARG A 134 17.37 -12.99 -5.12
N GLN A 135 18.17 -14.01 -4.81
CA GLN A 135 19.23 -14.56 -5.66
C GLN A 135 18.78 -15.78 -6.47
N LEU A 136 17.53 -16.24 -6.30
CA LEU A 136 16.98 -17.30 -7.15
C LEU A 136 17.03 -16.86 -8.61
N SER A 137 17.45 -17.76 -9.48
CA SER A 137 17.37 -17.52 -10.92
C SER A 137 15.91 -17.43 -11.37
N ASP A 138 15.64 -16.62 -12.39
CA ASP A 138 14.29 -16.49 -12.93
C ASP A 138 13.72 -17.84 -13.42
N SER A 139 14.58 -18.71 -13.96
CA SER A 139 14.21 -20.07 -14.36
C SER A 139 13.77 -20.91 -13.16
N GLU A 140 14.55 -20.93 -12.09
CA GLU A 140 14.23 -21.70 -10.88
C GLU A 140 12.94 -21.19 -10.23
N ALA A 141 12.80 -19.88 -10.08
CA ALA A 141 11.61 -19.27 -9.51
C ALA A 141 10.36 -19.54 -10.35
N ARG A 142 10.46 -19.59 -11.69
CA ARG A 142 9.34 -19.93 -12.57
C ARG A 142 8.95 -21.40 -12.44
N GLU A 143 9.91 -22.31 -12.38
CA GLU A 143 9.61 -23.75 -12.26
C GLU A 143 8.96 -24.08 -10.91
N ARG A 144 9.44 -23.50 -9.81
CA ARG A 144 8.81 -23.64 -8.49
C ARG A 144 7.37 -23.10 -8.46
N ALA A 145 7.15 -21.93 -9.06
CA ALA A 145 5.82 -21.35 -9.18
C ALA A 145 4.87 -22.21 -10.05
N LYS A 146 5.35 -22.76 -11.18
CA LYS A 146 4.57 -23.68 -12.03
C LYS A 146 4.25 -25.00 -11.33
N ALA A 147 5.13 -25.46 -10.46
CA ALA A 147 4.91 -26.64 -9.63
C ALA A 147 3.84 -26.42 -8.53
N GLY A 148 3.27 -25.21 -8.44
CA GLY A 148 2.23 -24.88 -7.47
C GLY A 148 2.75 -24.52 -6.10
N GLU A 149 4.06 -24.28 -5.95
CA GLU A 149 4.63 -23.88 -4.66
C GLU A 149 4.11 -22.49 -4.25
N PRO A 150 3.53 -22.36 -3.03
CA PRO A 150 3.05 -21.07 -2.53
C PRO A 150 4.18 -20.04 -2.50
N HIS A 151 3.89 -18.84 -3.00
CA HIS A 151 4.86 -17.76 -3.03
C HIS A 151 4.20 -16.40 -2.94
N THR A 152 5.01 -15.42 -2.54
CA THR A 152 4.67 -14.00 -2.57
C THR A 152 5.58 -13.28 -3.55
N LEU A 153 5.16 -12.09 -3.99
CA LEU A 153 6.04 -11.18 -4.71
C LEU A 153 6.64 -10.17 -3.72
N ARG A 154 7.96 -10.03 -3.76
CA ARG A 154 8.70 -9.03 -2.97
C ARG A 154 9.30 -7.99 -3.91
N PHE A 155 9.22 -6.73 -3.51
CA PHE A 155 9.88 -5.65 -4.24
C PHE A 155 11.40 -5.74 -4.08
N ARG A 156 12.13 -5.55 -5.19
CA ARG A 156 13.59 -5.57 -5.23
C ARG A 156 14.13 -4.17 -4.95
N VAL A 157 14.27 -3.84 -3.67
CA VAL A 157 14.96 -2.62 -3.24
C VAL A 157 16.42 -2.69 -3.72
N ARG A 158 16.89 -1.69 -4.47
CA ARG A 158 18.28 -1.60 -4.96
C ARG A 158 19.14 -0.87 -3.93
N SER A 159 20.44 -1.17 -3.90
CA SER A 159 21.36 -0.48 -3.02
C SER A 159 21.59 0.96 -3.47
N GLY A 160 21.88 1.83 -2.51
CA GLY A 160 22.18 3.24 -2.76
C GLY A 160 21.13 4.20 -2.19
N PRO A 161 21.28 5.49 -2.49
CA PRO A 161 20.46 6.51 -1.88
C PRO A 161 19.05 6.59 -2.46
N ILE A 162 18.08 6.63 -1.58
CA ILE A 162 16.69 6.99 -1.85
C ILE A 162 16.49 8.40 -1.29
N VAL A 163 16.27 9.36 -2.20
CA VAL A 163 16.12 10.78 -1.85
C VAL A 163 14.81 11.32 -2.39
N TRP A 164 14.15 12.16 -1.60
CA TRP A 164 12.98 12.92 -2.04
C TRP A 164 12.86 14.21 -1.23
N GLU A 165 12.14 15.18 -1.78
CA GLU A 165 11.75 16.41 -1.08
C GLU A 165 10.35 16.21 -0.50
N ASP A 166 10.22 16.24 0.82
CA ASP A 166 8.94 16.20 1.50
C ASP A 166 8.45 17.63 1.76
N VAL A 167 7.23 17.95 1.32
CA VAL A 167 6.70 19.32 1.43
C VAL A 167 6.56 19.82 2.88
N VAL A 168 6.54 18.91 3.87
CA VAL A 168 6.45 19.25 5.30
C VAL A 168 7.79 19.09 6.01
N ARG A 169 8.56 18.04 5.70
CA ARG A 169 9.81 17.67 6.39
C ARG A 169 11.08 18.20 5.70
N GLY A 170 10.97 18.69 4.48
CA GLY A 170 12.12 19.11 3.66
C GLY A 170 12.84 17.93 2.99
N PRO A 171 14.14 18.06 2.67
CA PRO A 171 14.91 17.00 2.03
C PRO A 171 15.04 15.76 2.92
N VAL A 172 14.66 14.59 2.39
CA VAL A 172 14.79 13.29 3.06
C VAL A 172 15.73 12.39 2.28
N ARG A 173 16.63 11.70 2.99
CA ARG A 173 17.56 10.73 2.43
C ARG A 173 17.58 9.46 3.27
N TRP A 174 17.52 8.32 2.59
CA TRP A 174 17.75 6.99 3.15
C TRP A 174 18.77 6.25 2.32
N ASP A 175 19.74 5.61 2.95
CA ASP A 175 20.68 4.73 2.27
C ASP A 175 20.16 3.29 2.38
N ALA A 176 19.69 2.75 1.25
CA ALA A 176 19.19 1.39 1.19
C ALA A 176 20.35 0.41 1.19
N GLU A 177 20.53 -0.29 2.30
CA GLU A 177 21.38 -1.47 2.41
C GLU A 177 20.54 -2.70 2.07
N VAL A 178 21.06 -3.53 1.17
CA VAL A 178 20.35 -4.67 0.61
C VAL A 178 21.04 -5.97 0.98
#